data_AF-A0A7K3Y169-F1
#
_entry.id   AF-A0A7K3Y169-F1
#
_cell.length_a   1.000
_cell.length_b   1.000
_cell.length_c   1.000
_cell.angle_alpha   90.00
_cell.angle_beta   90.00
_cell.angle_gamma   90.00
#
_symmetry.space_group_name_H-M   'P 1'
#
loop_
_entity.id
_entity.type
_entity.pdbx_description
1 polymer ?
#
loop_
_entity_poly.entity_id
_entity_poly.type
_entity_poly.pdbx_seq_one_letter_code
_entity_poly.pdbx_strand_id
1 'polypeptide(L)'
;MLAFHEGLVLYHGSYADVREIDLERCAPGKDFGRGFYLTTDYDQAKSFVALLPNRLSDQYCFRTEKAIGHLVFEGSDVCEG
;
A
#
# COMPACT_ATOMS: atom_id res chain seq x y z
N MET A 1 18.57 -4.71 -7.29
CA MET A 1 17.80 -5.95 -7.48
C MET A 1 17.11 -6.25 -6.15
N LEU A 2 15.79 -6.35 -6.13
CA LEU A 2 15.03 -6.69 -4.93
C LEU A 2 14.57 -8.15 -5.09
N ALA A 3 14.82 -8.98 -4.08
CA ALA A 3 14.34 -10.35 -4.01
C ALA A 3 13.32 -10.42 -2.88
N PHE A 4 12.08 -10.77 -3.21
CA PHE A 4 11.05 -11.06 -2.20
C PHE A 4 11.32 -12.46 -1.66
N HIS A 5 11.47 -12.57 -0.33
CA HIS A 5 11.37 -13.86 0.34
C HIS A 5 9.89 -14.25 0.45
N GLU A 6 9.60 -15.54 0.38
CA GLU A 6 8.27 -16.05 0.70
C GLU A 6 7.88 -15.58 2.12
N GLY A 7 6.63 -15.12 2.28
CA GLY A 7 6.08 -14.72 3.57
C GLY A 7 6.32 -13.27 4.01
N LEU A 8 6.81 -12.38 3.13
CA LEU A 8 6.87 -10.94 3.45
C LEU A 8 5.45 -10.33 3.48
N VAL A 9 5.05 -9.79 4.62
CA VAL A 9 3.79 -9.04 4.78
C VAL A 9 4.05 -7.55 4.58
N LEU A 10 3.18 -6.91 3.80
CA LEU A 10 3.22 -5.50 3.47
C LEU A 10 1.87 -4.86 3.78
N TYR A 11 1.87 -3.71 4.43
CA TYR A 11 0.69 -3.01 4.91
C TYR A 11 0.42 -1.74 4.10
N HIS A 12 -0.86 -1.50 3.82
CA HIS A 12 -1.37 -0.29 3.19
C HIS A 12 -2.34 0.42 4.12
N GLY A 13 -2.07 1.69 4.45
CA GLY A 13 -3.04 2.55 5.11
C GLY A 13 -4.02 3.15 4.11
N SER A 14 -5.32 2.94 4.32
CA SER A 14 -6.39 3.43 3.45
C SER A 14 -7.54 4.03 4.27
N TYR A 15 -8.16 5.09 3.73
CA TYR A 15 -9.42 5.62 4.26
C TYR A 15 -10.65 4.83 3.78
N ALA A 16 -10.48 3.98 2.76
CA ALA A 16 -11.52 3.16 2.17
C ALA A 16 -11.30 1.68 2.47
N ASP A 17 -12.39 0.93 2.57
CA ASP A 17 -12.34 -0.54 2.69
C ASP A 17 -11.76 -1.16 1.41
N VAL A 18 -10.62 -1.84 1.56
CA VAL A 18 -9.90 -2.56 0.50
C VAL A 18 -10.12 -4.05 0.74
N ARG A 19 -10.69 -4.72 -0.25
CA ARG A 19 -10.97 -6.17 -0.24
C ARG A 19 -10.21 -6.96 -1.30
N GLU A 20 -9.57 -6.24 -2.21
CA GLU A 20 -8.82 -6.76 -3.33
C GLU A 20 -7.83 -5.69 -3.80
N ILE A 21 -6.79 -6.13 -4.52
CA ILE A 21 -5.80 -5.22 -5.09
C ILE A 21 -6.26 -4.78 -6.47
N ASP A 22 -6.69 -3.52 -6.59
CA ASP A 22 -7.25 -2.96 -7.82
C ASP A 22 -6.69 -1.54 -8.06
N LEU A 23 -5.89 -1.38 -9.11
CA LEU A 23 -5.30 -0.11 -9.49
C LEU A 23 -6.32 0.89 -10.05
N GLU A 24 -7.47 0.45 -10.55
CA GLU A 24 -8.51 1.34 -11.06
C GLU A 24 -9.21 2.10 -9.93
N ARG A 25 -9.23 1.53 -8.72
CA ARG A 25 -9.78 2.15 -7.50
C ARG A 25 -8.82 3.16 -6.86
N CYS A 26 -7.56 3.19 -7.27
CA CYS A 26 -6.60 4.19 -6.79
C CYS A 26 -6.90 5.57 -7.40
N ALA A 27 -6.85 6.62 -6.57
CA ALA A 27 -7.11 7.98 -7.01
C ALA A 27 -6.15 8.44 -8.13
N PRO A 28 -6.65 9.02 -9.23
CA PRO A 28 -5.80 9.60 -10.27
C PRO A 28 -5.15 10.92 -9.80
N GLY A 29 -4.08 11.34 -10.47
CA GLY A 29 -3.47 12.67 -10.27
C GLY A 29 -2.57 12.82 -9.04
N LYS A 30 -2.14 11.72 -8.41
CA LYS A 30 -1.02 11.74 -7.45
C LYS A 30 0.31 11.91 -8.17
N ASP A 31 1.31 12.48 -7.50
CA ASP A 31 2.64 12.77 -8.05
C ASP A 31 3.29 11.57 -8.76
N PHE A 32 2.95 10.35 -8.33
CA PHE A 32 3.47 9.09 -8.87
C PHE A 32 2.43 8.23 -9.59
N GLY A 33 1.23 8.74 -9.87
CA GLY A 33 0.14 8.01 -10.51
C GLY A 33 -0.61 7.07 -9.54
N ARG A 34 -1.37 6.12 -10.11
CA ARG A 34 -2.17 5.13 -9.35
C ARG A 34 -1.25 4.04 -8.77
N GLY A 35 -1.46 3.66 -7.52
CA GLY A 35 -0.69 2.61 -6.87
C GLY A 35 -0.98 2.45 -5.39
N PHE A 36 -0.48 1.34 -4.84
CA PHE A 36 -0.50 1.06 -3.42
C PHE A 36 0.83 1.46 -2.79
N TYR A 37 0.74 2.25 -1.73
CA TYR A 37 1.88 2.61 -0.89
C TYR A 37 1.94 1.63 0.27
N LEU A 38 3.03 0.88 0.33
CA LEU A 38 3.23 -0.25 1.19
C LEU A 38 4.41 -0.03 2.12
N THR A 39 4.31 -0.56 3.33
CA THR A 39 5.40 -0.61 4.29
C THR A 39 5.35 -1.93 5.06
N THR A 40 6.49 -2.36 5.60
CA THR A 40 6.54 -3.50 6.53
C THR A 40 6.13 -3.11 7.95
N ASP A 41 6.03 -1.82 8.25
CA ASP A 41 5.68 -1.28 9.57
C ASP A 41 4.16 -0.99 9.64
N TYR A 42 3.45 -1.74 10.46
CA TYR A 42 2.01 -1.62 10.65
C TYR A 42 1.60 -0.27 11.26
N ASP A 43 2.35 0.25 12.23
CA ASP A 43 2.05 1.53 12.87
C ASP A 43 2.29 2.68 11.90
N GLN A 44 3.32 2.56 11.08
CA GLN A 44 3.57 3.48 9.98
C GLN A 44 2.40 3.45 8.97
N ALA A 45 1.89 2.26 8.58
CA ALA A 45 0.75 2.17 7.68
C ALA A 45 -0.51 2.84 8.26
N LYS A 46 -0.81 2.67 9.56
CA LYS A 46 -1.90 3.39 10.23
C LYS A 46 -1.73 4.91 10.14
N SER A 47 -0.51 5.41 10.30
CA SER A 47 -0.22 6.84 10.21
C SER A 47 -0.41 7.42 8.80
N PHE A 48 -0.42 6.60 7.73
CA PHE A 48 -0.66 7.07 6.35
C PHE A 48 -2.08 7.61 6.17
N VAL A 49 -3.02 7.14 7.00
CA VAL A 49 -4.40 7.65 7.05
C VAL A 49 -4.45 9.02 7.75
N ALA A 50 -3.38 9.48 8.40
CA ALA A 50 -3.34 10.81 9.03
C ALA A 50 -2.34 11.76 8.37
N LEU A 51 -1.35 11.24 7.63
CA LEU A 51 -0.23 12.00 7.07
C LEU A 51 -0.29 12.10 5.54
N LEU A 52 0.25 13.21 5.01
CA LEU A 52 0.48 13.31 3.57
C LEU A 52 1.59 12.31 3.16
N PRO A 53 1.38 11.47 2.12
CA PRO A 53 2.27 10.38 1.74
C PRO A 53 3.71 10.82 1.41
N ASN A 54 3.94 12.10 1.10
CA ASN A 54 5.24 12.67 0.75
C ASN A 54 6.18 12.91 1.96
N ARG A 55 5.82 12.50 3.18
CA ARG A 55 6.66 12.68 4.40
C ARG A 55 7.33 11.42 4.94
N LEU A 56 7.19 10.26 4.30
CA LEU A 56 7.66 8.99 4.87
C LEU A 56 8.76 8.38 3.99
N SER A 57 9.86 7.97 4.61
CA SER A 57 11.09 7.51 3.96
C SER A 57 11.05 6.07 3.47
N ASP A 58 10.24 5.21 4.08
CA ASP A 58 10.37 3.74 3.95
C ASP A 58 9.16 3.10 3.27
N GLN A 59 8.64 3.75 2.22
CA GLN A 59 7.50 3.26 1.45
C GLN A 59 7.93 2.60 0.13
N TYR A 60 7.28 1.48 -0.17
CA TYR A 60 7.31 0.85 -1.49
C TYR A 60 6.03 1.20 -2.25
N CYS A 61 6.15 1.65 -3.50
CA CYS A 61 4.99 1.95 -4.33
C CYS A 61 4.91 0.98 -5.51
N PHE A 62 3.85 0.17 -5.55
CA PHE A 62 3.57 -0.76 -6.65
C PHE A 62 2.48 -0.17 -7.55
N ARG A 63 2.77 -0.05 -8.85
CA ARG A 63 1.99 0.77 -9.79
C ARG A 63 1.65 0.10 -11.12
N THR A 64 2.18 -1.09 -11.36
CA THR A 64 1.95 -1.81 -12.62
C THR A 64 1.24 -3.11 -12.32
N GLU A 65 0.34 -3.52 -13.21
CA GLU A 65 -0.33 -4.82 -13.14
C GLU A 65 0.65 -5.97 -12.91
N LYS A 66 1.80 -5.92 -13.59
CA LYS A 66 2.86 -6.92 -13.42
C LYS A 66 3.41 -6.96 -12.00
N ALA A 67 3.70 -5.80 -11.39
CA ALA A 67 4.26 -5.74 -10.05
C ALA A 67 3.21 -6.07 -8.98
N ILE A 68 1.97 -5.61 -9.19
CA ILE A 68 0.82 -5.90 -8.35
C ILE A 68 0.45 -7.38 -8.41
N GLY A 69 0.58 -8.05 -9.56
CA GLY A 69 0.32 -9.48 -9.71
C GLY A 69 1.24 -10.41 -8.91
N HIS A 70 2.27 -9.86 -8.23
CA HIS A 70 3.08 -10.59 -7.26
C HIS A 70 2.60 -10.43 -5.82
N LEU A 71 1.57 -9.61 -5.57
CA LEU A 71 0.96 -9.41 -4.27
C LEU A 71 -0.32 -10.25 -4.17
N VAL A 72 -0.60 -10.71 -2.95
CA VAL A 72 -1.85 -11.37 -2.59
C VAL A 72 -2.50 -10.55 -1.50
N PHE A 73 -3.81 -10.34 -1.60
CA PHE A 73 -4.58 -9.70 -0.53
C PHE A 73 -4.81 -10.73 0.58
N GLU A 74 -4.19 -10.50 1.74
CA GLU A 74 -4.28 -11.40 2.89
C GLU A 74 -5.40 -11.02 3.86
N GLY A 75 -5.81 -9.74 3.91
CA GLY A 75 -6.87 -9.25 4.79
C GLY A 75 -6.81 -7.75 5.05
N SER A 76 -7.77 -7.25 5.84
CA SER A 76 -7.85 -5.85 6.26
C SER A 76 -8.33 -5.75 7.72
N ASP A 77 -7.76 -4.78 8.44
CA ASP A 77 -8.17 -4.42 9.79
C ASP A 77 -8.75 -3.00 9.80
N VAL A 78 -9.80 -2.79 10.58
CA VAL A 78 -10.34 -1.45 10.82
C VAL A 78 -9.59 -0.84 12.00
N CYS A 79 -8.83 0.21 11.74
CA CYS A 79 -8.19 1.00 12.79
C CYS A 79 -9.10 2.15 13.19
N GLU A 80 -9.49 2.19 14.46
CA GLU A 80 -10.08 3.40 15.04
C GLU A 80 -8.96 4.43 15.23
N GLY A 81 -9.15 5.61 14.64
CA GLY A 81 -8.19 6.73 14.68
C GLY A 81 -8.33 7.59 15.91
#